data_AF-A0A4Q3ZD92-F1
#
_entry.id   AF-A0A4Q3ZD92-F1
#
_cell.length_a   1.000
_cell.length_b   1.000
_cell.length_c   1.000
_cell.angle_alpha   90.00
_cell.angle_beta   90.00
_cell.angle_gamma   90.00
#
_symmetry.space_group_name_H-M   'P 1'
#
loop_
_entity.id
_entity.type
_entity.pdbx_description
1 polymer ?
#
loop_
_entity_poly.entity_id
_entity_poly.type
_entity_poly.pdbx_seq_one_letter_code
_entity_poly.pdbx_strand_id
1 'polypeptide(L)'
;MVAALLGITTLVSCANQPAIDVAVSKRAAECMARAMYFESVQSSRDGMIAVGSVVMNRVESDAYPDTVCGVVSQPGQFAPGIMTGRMSSRSLHMVREAAISVLSGERHPDIAEAEFFHAANYHAGYNNMHYVLVAGGNAFYEKRPPELVTQPSTPRPTETQLR
;
A
#
# COMPACT_ATOMS: atom_id res chain seq x y z
N MET A 1 44.88 47.65 20.03
CA MET A 1 43.91 47.02 19.12
C MET A 1 44.32 45.59 18.87
N VAL A 2 43.72 44.60 19.54
CA VAL A 2 43.41 43.29 18.93
C VAL A 2 42.15 42.78 19.62
N ALA A 3 41.11 42.53 18.83
CA ALA A 3 39.76 42.21 19.26
C ALA A 3 39.66 40.76 19.77
N ALA A 4 38.98 40.57 20.89
CA ALA A 4 38.58 39.25 21.38
C ALA A 4 37.41 38.74 20.53
N LEU A 5 37.64 37.66 19.77
CA LEU A 5 36.60 36.95 19.04
C LEU A 5 35.81 36.07 20.03
N LEU A 6 34.62 36.55 20.41
CA LEU A 6 33.63 35.77 21.14
C LEU A 6 33.09 34.67 20.21
N GLY A 7 33.51 33.44 20.44
CA GLY A 7 32.96 32.26 19.79
C GLY A 7 31.50 32.06 20.21
N ILE A 8 30.57 32.29 19.29
CA ILE A 8 29.15 31.99 19.50
C ILE A 8 28.98 30.48 19.31
N THR A 9 28.93 29.74 20.41
CA THR A 9 28.45 28.36 20.42
C THR A 9 26.94 28.36 20.21
N THR A 10 26.48 28.11 18.98
CA THR A 10 25.07 27.81 18.74
C THR A 10 24.79 26.41 19.27
N LEU A 11 24.10 26.32 20.40
CA LEU A 11 23.47 25.08 20.87
C LEU A 11 22.39 24.71 19.85
N VAL A 12 22.66 23.68 19.04
CA VAL A 12 21.65 23.07 18.18
C VAL A 12 20.60 22.44 19.10
N SER A 13 19.40 22.99 19.08
CA SER A 13 18.25 22.50 19.84
C SER A 13 17.83 21.12 19.30
N CYS A 14 17.73 20.13 20.19
CA CYS A 14 17.08 18.85 19.89
C CYS A 14 15.58 19.11 19.73
N ALA A 15 15.11 19.34 18.50
CA ALA A 15 13.68 19.44 18.21
C ALA A 15 13.02 18.10 18.54
N ASN A 16 12.12 18.12 19.52
CA ASN A 16 11.31 16.99 19.96
C ASN A 16 10.23 16.71 18.91
N GLN A 17 10.54 15.93 17.86
CA GLN A 17 9.59 15.49 16.82
C GLN A 17 8.81 14.16 17.06
N PRO A 18 8.96 13.39 18.17
CA PRO A 18 8.41 12.02 18.19
C PRO A 18 6.87 11.95 18.23
N ALA A 19 6.18 12.99 18.71
CA ALA A 19 4.73 12.95 18.86
C ALA A 19 3.98 13.08 17.51
N ILE A 20 4.49 13.90 16.59
CA ILE A 20 3.89 14.10 15.26
C ILE A 20 4.14 12.87 14.39
N ASP A 21 5.37 12.34 14.39
CA ASP A 21 5.72 11.15 13.60
C ASP A 21 4.92 9.91 14.07
N VAL A 22 4.70 9.76 15.38
CA VAL A 22 3.86 8.68 15.92
C VAL A 22 2.38 8.87 15.56
N ALA A 23 1.87 10.09 15.51
CA ALA A 23 0.48 10.34 15.11
C ALA A 23 0.28 10.10 13.60
N VAL A 24 1.22 10.55 12.77
CA VAL A 24 1.24 10.30 11.32
C VAL A 24 1.34 8.80 11.04
N SER A 25 2.23 8.08 11.73
CA SER A 25 2.38 6.63 11.57
C SER A 25 1.12 5.86 12.01
N LYS A 26 0.48 6.26 13.11
CA LYS A 26 -0.81 5.67 13.53
C LYS A 26 -1.91 5.89 12.49
N ARG A 27 -1.99 7.08 11.91
CA ARG A 27 -3.00 7.38 10.87
C ARG A 27 -2.72 6.58 9.59
N ALA A 28 -1.46 6.50 9.16
CA ALA A 28 -1.05 5.68 8.03
C ALA A 28 -1.36 4.20 8.25
N ALA A 29 -1.08 3.67 9.46
CA ALA A 29 -1.40 2.30 9.84
C ALA A 29 -2.90 1.99 9.76
N GLU A 30 -3.76 2.89 10.23
CA GLU A 30 -5.21 2.73 10.10
C GLU A 30 -5.67 2.73 8.64
N CYS A 31 -5.19 3.68 7.81
CA CYS A 31 -5.53 3.70 6.38
C CYS A 31 -5.04 2.44 5.64
N MET A 32 -3.81 2.00 5.92
CA MET A 32 -3.24 0.78 5.35
C MET A 32 -4.03 -0.46 5.76
N ALA A 33 -4.36 -0.59 7.04
CA ALA A 33 -5.17 -1.69 7.55
C ALA A 33 -6.56 -1.74 6.90
N ARG A 34 -7.18 -0.57 6.64
CA ARG A 34 -8.46 -0.49 5.95
C ARG A 34 -8.37 -0.93 4.49
N ALA A 35 -7.34 -0.50 3.76
CA ALA A 35 -7.04 -1.01 2.41
C ALA A 35 -6.97 -2.54 2.41
N MET A 36 -6.12 -3.11 3.26
CA MET A 36 -5.98 -4.55 3.36
C MET A 36 -7.28 -5.27 3.75
N TYR A 37 -8.03 -4.72 4.72
CA TYR A 37 -9.27 -5.32 5.21
C TYR A 37 -10.39 -5.40 4.16
N PHE A 38 -10.56 -4.34 3.38
CA PHE A 38 -11.68 -4.20 2.45
C PHE A 38 -11.35 -4.72 1.04
N GLU A 39 -10.07 -4.70 0.65
CA GLU A 39 -9.67 -5.09 -0.71
C GLU A 39 -9.17 -6.53 -0.81
N SER A 40 -8.91 -7.22 0.30
CA SER A 40 -8.40 -8.60 0.26
C SER A 40 -9.23 -9.55 1.11
N VAL A 41 -9.15 -10.84 0.77
CA VAL A 41 -9.68 -11.90 1.64
C VAL A 41 -8.94 -11.84 2.98
N GLN A 42 -9.68 -11.58 4.06
CA GLN A 42 -9.10 -11.29 5.37
C GLN A 42 -8.40 -12.47 6.06
N SER A 43 -8.45 -13.67 5.48
CA SER A 43 -7.66 -14.84 5.91
C SER A 43 -6.35 -15.00 5.13
N SER A 44 -6.11 -14.19 4.09
CA SER A 44 -4.94 -14.25 3.21
C SER A 44 -3.96 -13.13 3.57
N ARG A 45 -2.91 -13.44 4.33
CA ARG A 45 -1.83 -12.47 4.59
C ARG A 45 -1.14 -12.09 3.28
N ASP A 46 -0.96 -13.03 2.37
CA ASP A 46 -0.37 -12.80 1.05
C ASP A 46 -1.14 -11.72 0.27
N GLY A 47 -2.48 -11.83 0.26
CA GLY A 47 -3.38 -10.82 -0.29
C GLY A 47 -3.27 -9.45 0.36
N MET A 48 -3.17 -9.41 1.69
CA MET A 48 -2.98 -8.15 2.42
C MET A 48 -1.66 -7.49 2.04
N ILE A 49 -0.54 -8.23 2.03
CA ILE A 49 0.76 -7.69 1.65
C ILE A 49 0.77 -7.24 0.19
N ALA A 50 0.11 -7.96 -0.72
CA ALA A 50 -0.03 -7.55 -2.12
C ALA A 50 -0.80 -6.22 -2.28
N VAL A 51 -1.96 -6.08 -1.62
CA VAL A 51 -2.72 -4.80 -1.61
C VAL A 51 -1.90 -3.67 -0.99
N GLY A 52 -1.25 -3.93 0.15
CA GLY A 52 -0.41 -2.93 0.81
C GLY A 52 0.77 -2.50 -0.06
N SER A 53 1.36 -3.43 -0.81
CA SER A 53 2.44 -3.13 -1.76
C SER A 53 1.96 -2.21 -2.88
N VAL A 54 0.77 -2.47 -3.46
CA VAL A 54 0.15 -1.54 -4.44
C VAL A 54 -0.05 -0.14 -3.85
N VAL A 55 -0.53 -0.05 -2.61
CA VAL A 55 -0.71 1.25 -1.94
C VAL A 55 0.64 1.98 -1.84
N MET A 56 1.72 1.27 -1.50
CA MET A 56 3.04 1.87 -1.40
C MET A 56 3.66 2.21 -2.76
N ASN A 57 3.48 1.38 -3.79
CA ASN A 57 3.88 1.69 -5.17
C ASN A 57 3.21 3.00 -5.64
N ARG A 58 1.92 3.19 -5.32
CA ARG A 58 1.23 4.44 -5.60
C ARG A 58 1.80 5.61 -4.80
N VAL A 59 2.09 5.45 -3.51
CA VAL A 59 2.73 6.51 -2.70
C VAL A 59 4.08 6.94 -3.28
N GLU A 60 4.83 6.00 -3.86
CA GLU A 60 6.15 6.21 -4.45
C GLU A 60 6.07 6.79 -5.89
N SER A 61 4.87 6.88 -6.47
CA SER A 61 4.62 7.29 -7.85
C SER A 61 4.05 8.70 -7.93
N ASP A 62 4.60 9.52 -8.84
CA ASP A 62 4.18 10.91 -9.07
C ASP A 62 2.72 11.03 -9.57
N ALA A 63 2.10 9.93 -9.97
CA ALA A 63 0.72 9.89 -10.44
C ALA A 63 -0.33 9.93 -9.30
N TYR A 64 0.09 9.78 -8.04
CA TYR A 64 -0.80 9.64 -6.89
C TYR A 64 -0.38 10.55 -5.72
N PRO A 65 -1.23 10.70 -4.70
CA PRO A 65 -0.84 11.37 -3.47
C PRO A 65 0.34 10.66 -2.77
N ASP A 66 1.24 11.44 -2.20
CA ASP A 66 2.47 11.01 -1.52
C ASP A 66 2.26 10.48 -0.10
N THR A 67 1.01 10.18 0.28
CA THR A 67 0.69 9.62 1.61
C THR A 67 -0.27 8.45 1.49
N VAL A 68 -0.11 7.46 2.36
CA VAL A 68 -0.96 6.26 2.43
C VAL A 68 -2.44 6.62 2.52
N CYS A 69 -2.80 7.54 3.42
CA CYS A 69 -4.20 7.96 3.52
C CYS A 69 -4.66 8.76 2.30
N GLY A 70 -3.77 9.55 1.68
CA GLY A 70 -4.07 10.24 0.43
C GLY A 70 -4.47 9.24 -0.66
N VAL A 71 -3.66 8.21 -0.88
CA VAL A 71 -3.95 7.11 -1.82
C VAL A 71 -5.23 6.38 -1.48
N VAL A 72 -5.38 5.88 -0.24
CA VAL A 72 -6.52 5.05 0.19
C VAL A 72 -7.84 5.82 0.15
N SER A 73 -7.80 7.14 0.33
CA SER A 73 -9.01 7.99 0.31
C SER A 73 -9.45 8.45 -1.08
N GLN A 74 -8.71 8.10 -2.14
CA GLN A 74 -9.06 8.53 -3.50
C GLN A 74 -10.44 7.99 -3.93
N PRO A 75 -11.34 8.85 -4.47
CA PRO A 75 -12.66 8.44 -4.90
C PRO A 75 -12.63 7.35 -5.97
N GLY A 76 -13.36 6.25 -5.75
CA GLY A 76 -13.52 5.17 -6.73
C GLY A 76 -12.30 4.25 -6.92
N GLN A 77 -11.20 4.48 -6.21
CA GLN A 77 -9.98 3.67 -6.31
C GLN A 77 -9.98 2.44 -5.40
N PHE A 78 -10.82 2.47 -4.36
CA PHE A 78 -10.97 1.46 -3.32
C PHE A 78 -12.46 1.29 -3.00
N ALA A 79 -12.79 0.30 -2.17
CA ALA A 79 -14.13 -0.09 -1.78
C ALA A 79 -14.97 1.11 -1.30
N PRO A 80 -16.27 1.17 -1.67
CA PRO A 80 -17.16 2.23 -1.20
C PRO A 80 -17.19 2.31 0.33
N GLY A 81 -17.00 3.52 0.87
CA GLY A 81 -16.98 3.74 2.31
C GLY A 81 -15.71 3.21 3.00
N ILE A 82 -14.61 2.97 2.29
CA ILE A 82 -13.38 2.44 2.88
C ILE A 82 -12.87 3.24 4.07
N MET A 83 -13.15 4.55 4.18
CA MET A 83 -12.74 5.40 5.31
C MET A 83 -13.73 5.44 6.48
N THR A 84 -14.98 5.00 6.28
CA THR A 84 -16.05 5.08 7.31
C THR A 84 -16.59 3.71 7.71
N GLY A 85 -16.39 2.68 6.89
CA GLY A 85 -16.82 1.31 7.14
C GLY A 85 -16.25 0.73 8.42
N ARG A 86 -17.04 -0.09 9.12
CA ARG A 86 -16.59 -0.77 10.33
C ARG A 86 -15.71 -1.96 9.96
N MET A 87 -14.54 -2.02 10.57
CA MET A 87 -13.68 -3.21 10.54
C MET A 87 -14.04 -4.08 11.75
N SER A 88 -14.65 -5.25 11.52
CA SER A 88 -15.09 -6.16 12.58
C SER A 88 -14.91 -7.60 12.13
N SER A 89 -13.70 -8.13 12.29
CA SER A 89 -13.40 -9.53 12.01
C SER A 89 -12.48 -10.14 13.06
N ARG A 90 -12.47 -11.48 13.13
CA ARG A 90 -11.48 -12.20 13.96
C ARG A 90 -10.05 -11.99 13.46
N SER A 91 -9.89 -11.60 12.20
CA SER A 91 -8.59 -11.37 11.55
C SER A 91 -8.03 -9.96 11.75
N LEU A 92 -8.70 -9.06 12.47
CA LEU A 92 -8.21 -7.67 12.64
C LEU A 92 -6.81 -7.57 13.22
N HIS A 93 -6.40 -8.52 14.06
CA HIS A 93 -5.03 -8.58 14.53
C HIS A 93 -4.07 -8.81 13.36
N MET A 94 -4.30 -9.85 12.54
CA MET A 94 -3.49 -10.14 11.35
C MET A 94 -3.45 -8.97 10.36
N VAL A 95 -4.59 -8.31 10.12
CA VAL A 95 -4.66 -7.13 9.24
C VAL A 95 -3.77 -5.99 9.75
N ARG A 96 -3.80 -5.71 11.06
CA ARG A 96 -2.97 -4.66 11.67
C ARG A 96 -1.49 -5.01 11.62
N GLU A 97 -1.14 -6.26 11.91
CA GLU A 97 0.25 -6.73 11.81
C GLU A 97 0.78 -6.62 10.38
N ALA A 98 -0.01 -7.04 9.38
CA ALA A 98 0.34 -6.90 7.96
C ALA A 98 0.52 -5.43 7.55
N ALA A 99 -0.38 -4.54 8.00
CA ALA A 99 -0.29 -3.10 7.74
C ALA A 99 1.00 -2.50 8.31
N ILE A 100 1.35 -2.82 9.55
CA ILE A 100 2.60 -2.38 10.18
C ILE A 100 3.81 -2.91 9.42
N SER A 101 3.76 -4.17 8.97
CA SER A 101 4.88 -4.80 8.26
C SER A 101 5.14 -4.12 6.91
N VAL A 102 4.09 -3.82 6.13
CA VAL A 102 4.22 -3.07 4.87
C VAL A 102 4.73 -1.65 5.09
N LEU A 103 4.22 -0.95 6.11
CA LEU A 103 4.73 0.38 6.47
C LEU A 103 6.19 0.36 6.95
N SER A 104 6.66 -0.80 7.43
CA SER A 104 8.05 -1.03 7.82
C SER A 104 8.94 -1.49 6.66
N GLY A 105 8.39 -1.57 5.44
CA GLY A 105 9.13 -1.90 4.22
C GLY A 105 8.90 -3.30 3.65
N GLU A 106 8.04 -4.12 4.26
CA GLU A 106 7.65 -5.38 3.62
C GLU A 106 6.93 -5.10 2.28
N ARG A 107 7.30 -5.86 1.25
CA ARG A 107 6.65 -5.87 -0.06
C ARG A 107 6.43 -7.31 -0.49
N HIS A 108 5.36 -7.56 -1.23
CA HIS A 108 5.12 -8.88 -1.81
C HIS A 108 6.17 -9.14 -2.91
N PRO A 109 6.86 -10.29 -2.92
CA PRO A 109 8.00 -10.53 -3.81
C PRO A 109 7.65 -10.46 -5.31
N ASP A 110 6.45 -10.90 -5.68
CA ASP A 110 6.00 -10.93 -7.08
C ASP A 110 5.12 -9.73 -7.50
N ILE A 111 4.97 -8.69 -6.65
CA ILE A 111 4.11 -7.54 -6.99
C ILE A 111 4.73 -6.60 -8.02
N ALA A 112 6.07 -6.63 -8.14
CA ALA A 112 6.83 -5.72 -8.99
C ALA A 112 6.34 -4.25 -8.82
N GLU A 113 6.16 -3.55 -9.93
CA GLU A 113 5.69 -2.16 -9.98
C GLU A 113 4.16 -2.06 -10.17
N ALA A 114 3.40 -3.12 -9.84
CA ALA A 114 1.96 -3.09 -10.05
C ALA A 114 1.31 -2.00 -9.18
N GLU A 115 0.57 -1.09 -9.84
CA GLU A 115 -0.24 -0.05 -9.20
C GLU A 115 -1.74 -0.36 -9.30
N PHE A 116 -2.11 -1.46 -9.94
CA PHE A 116 -3.49 -1.81 -10.25
C PHE A 116 -3.82 -3.24 -9.84
N PHE A 117 -5.08 -3.44 -9.48
CA PHE A 117 -5.66 -4.77 -9.28
C PHE A 117 -7.16 -4.74 -9.54
N HIS A 118 -7.74 -5.92 -9.71
CA HIS A 118 -9.17 -6.15 -9.69
C HIS A 118 -9.45 -7.53 -9.08
N ALA A 119 -10.70 -7.82 -8.75
CA ALA A 119 -11.11 -9.15 -8.31
C ALA A 119 -10.68 -10.21 -9.34
N ALA A 120 -10.08 -11.31 -8.91
CA ALA A 120 -9.47 -12.31 -9.81
C ALA A 120 -10.48 -13.00 -10.74
N ASN A 121 -11.78 -12.95 -10.39
CA ASN A 121 -12.88 -13.48 -11.21
C ASN A 121 -13.46 -12.46 -12.21
N TYR A 122 -12.99 -11.21 -12.18
CA TYR A 122 -13.38 -10.18 -13.12
C TYR A 122 -12.58 -10.29 -14.42
N HIS A 123 -13.28 -10.24 -15.56
CA HIS A 123 -12.67 -10.24 -16.88
C HIS A 123 -12.60 -8.82 -17.42
N ALA A 124 -11.40 -8.23 -17.37
CA ALA A 124 -11.13 -6.93 -17.96
C ALA A 124 -10.90 -7.04 -19.47
N GLY A 125 -11.53 -6.16 -20.25
CA GLY A 125 -11.43 -6.15 -21.72
C GLY A 125 -10.29 -5.28 -22.28
N TYR A 126 -9.30 -4.93 -21.45
CA TYR A 126 -8.21 -4.04 -21.85
C TYR A 126 -6.99 -4.84 -22.32
N ASN A 127 -6.32 -4.38 -23.38
CA ASN A 127 -5.15 -5.01 -23.97
C ASN A 127 -3.81 -4.47 -23.43
N ASN A 128 -3.87 -3.58 -22.43
CA ASN A 128 -2.71 -2.89 -21.86
C ASN A 128 -2.36 -3.38 -20.44
N MET A 129 -2.80 -4.59 -20.08
CA MET A 129 -2.65 -5.17 -18.74
C MET A 129 -1.57 -6.25 -18.75
N HIS A 130 -0.49 -6.01 -18.01
CA HIS A 130 0.56 -6.99 -17.76
C HIS A 130 0.37 -7.56 -16.34
N TYR A 131 -0.20 -8.76 -16.23
CA TYR A 131 -0.47 -9.39 -14.95
C TYR A 131 0.80 -9.96 -14.31
N VAL A 132 0.97 -9.73 -13.01
CA VAL A 132 2.16 -10.17 -12.26
C VAL A 132 1.83 -11.15 -11.13
N LEU A 133 0.63 -11.03 -10.53
CA LEU A 133 0.27 -11.80 -9.33
C LEU A 133 -1.24 -12.08 -9.26
N VAL A 134 -1.61 -13.22 -8.69
CA VAL A 134 -2.96 -13.48 -8.17
C VAL A 134 -2.86 -13.91 -6.72
N ALA A 135 -3.38 -13.08 -5.81
CA ALA A 135 -3.33 -13.31 -4.36
C ALA A 135 -4.55 -12.68 -3.67
N GLY A 136 -4.99 -13.25 -2.53
CA GLY A 136 -6.07 -12.66 -1.73
C GLY A 136 -7.40 -12.43 -2.43
N GLY A 137 -7.68 -13.15 -3.51
CA GLY A 137 -8.87 -12.96 -4.35
C GLY A 137 -8.74 -11.89 -5.45
N ASN A 138 -7.55 -11.30 -5.64
CA ASN A 138 -7.29 -10.27 -6.65
C ASN A 138 -6.27 -10.72 -7.69
N ALA A 139 -6.35 -10.11 -8.87
CA ALA A 139 -5.33 -10.14 -9.91
C ALA A 139 -4.66 -8.76 -9.98
N PHE A 140 -3.34 -8.73 -9.84
CA PHE A 140 -2.50 -7.53 -9.83
C PHE A 140 -1.78 -7.37 -11.16
N TYR A 141 -1.67 -6.13 -11.64
CA TYR A 141 -1.12 -5.85 -12.96
C TYR A 141 -0.51 -4.45 -13.06
N GLU A 142 0.43 -4.34 -13.98
CA GLU A 142 0.94 -3.07 -14.49
C GLU A 142 0.18 -2.67 -15.75
N LYS A 143 0.03 -1.36 -15.97
CA LYS A 143 -0.42 -0.85 -17.28
C LYS A 143 0.79 -0.60 -18.16
N ARG A 144 0.82 -1.23 -19.33
CA ARG A 144 1.90 -1.08 -20.32
C ARG A 144 1.32 -0.80 -21.71
N PRO A 145 2.04 -0.10 -22.61
CA PRO A 145 1.68 -0.07 -24.02
C PRO A 145 1.38 -1.50 -24.52
N PRO A 146 0.31 -1.73 -25.31
CA PRO A 146 -0.12 -3.08 -25.69
C PRO A 146 1.00 -3.96 -26.28
N GLU A 147 1.91 -3.35 -27.04
CA GLU A 147 3.08 -3.99 -27.65
C GLU A 147 4.15 -4.44 -26.64
N LEU A 148 4.10 -3.95 -25.40
CA LEU A 148 5.00 -4.32 -24.30
C LEU A 148 4.36 -5.27 -23.28
N VAL A 149 3.12 -5.70 -23.50
CA VAL A 149 2.44 -6.67 -22.65
C VAL A 149 2.92 -8.09 -22.97
N THR A 150 3.75 -8.66 -22.10
CA THR A 150 4.24 -10.04 -22.24
C THR A 150 3.43 -11.07 -21.45
N GLN A 151 2.53 -10.63 -20.56
CA GLN A 151 1.70 -11.49 -19.72
C GLN A 151 0.25 -10.98 -19.68
N PRO A 152 -0.55 -11.25 -20.74
CA PRO A 152 -1.90 -10.72 -20.91
C PRO A 152 -2.97 -11.50 -20.13
N SER A 153 -2.62 -12.63 -19.51
CA SER A 153 -3.53 -13.46 -18.72
C SER A 153 -3.03 -13.60 -17.29
N THR A 154 -3.96 -13.75 -16.35
CA THR A 154 -3.64 -13.92 -14.94
C THR A 154 -2.77 -15.17 -14.69
N PRO A 155 -1.69 -15.07 -13.88
CA PRO A 155 -0.92 -16.23 -13.47
C PRO A 155 -1.73 -17.17 -12.56
N ARG A 156 -1.17 -18.34 -12.26
CA ARG A 156 -1.75 -19.24 -11.26
C ARG A 156 -1.75 -18.56 -9.87
N PRO A 157 -2.83 -18.71 -9.08
CA PRO A 157 -2.86 -18.19 -7.71
C PRO A 157 -1.73 -18.74 -6.84
N THR A 158 -1.15 -17.89 -5.98
CA THR A 158 -0.13 -18.25 -5.00
C THR A 158 -0.69 -19.06 -3.83
N GLU A 159 -1.97 -18.81 -3.48
CA GLU A 159 -2.70 -19.55 -2.46
C GLU A 159 -3.90 -20.28 -3.08
N THR A 160 -4.27 -21.43 -2.50
CA THR A 160 -5.58 -22.04 -2.76
C THR A 160 -6.62 -21.00 -2.37
N GLN A 161 -7.33 -20.43 -3.36
CA GLN A 161 -8.40 -19.46 -3.13
C GLN A 161 -9.47 -20.10 -2.25
N LEU A 162 -9.36 -19.90 -0.94
CA LEU A 162 -10.38 -20.28 0.02
C LEU A 162 -11.58 -19.37 -0.27
N ARG A 163 -12.62 -19.98 -0.84
CA ARG A 163 -13.92 -19.35 -1.11
C ARG A 163 -14.59 -18.90 0.19
#